data_AF-A0A950A3I9-F1
#
_entry.id   AF-A0A950A3I9-F1
#
_cell.length_a   1.000
_cell.length_b   1.000
_cell.length_c   1.000
_cell.angle_alpha   90.00
_cell.angle_beta   90.00
_cell.angle_gamma   90.00
#
_symmetry.space_group_name_H-M   'P 1'
#
loop_
_entity.id
_entity.type
_entity.pdbx_description
1 polymer ?
#
loop_
_entity_poly.entity_id
_entity_poly.type
_entity_poly.pdbx_seq_one_letter_code
_entity_poly.pdbx_strand_id
1 'polypeptide(L)'
;ALIALVMQLLLLVGSGVWMHMLLAGSAFQGWYALFTPHPYYGPLVIACLVSLIWITACLTVSWLILRRRDFAGAPVARRAGWVIPVRVAVGAAALIAFLAIAGNWGPAGDTAAKLRASIQPTFNNLTLLQQRELGRTVAPGAKLNVLTNCSRRASTPAGPGDWICTLDVFIPQPGAVPFDQTPVTYDVSLQSNGCYKAESPPSFVGQQTMKDSAGNQVVNPLFVIYGCFNPL
;
A
#
# COMPACT_ATOMS: atom_id res chain seq x y z
N ALA A 1 7.31 12.41 -22.86
CA ALA A 1 8.30 12.94 -21.90
C ALA A 1 7.65 13.79 -20.81
N LEU A 2 7.06 14.94 -21.13
CA LEU A 2 6.44 15.86 -20.16
C LEU A 2 5.35 15.21 -19.29
N ILE A 3 4.47 14.40 -19.89
CA ILE A 3 3.43 13.64 -19.18
C ILE A 3 4.04 12.62 -18.22
N ALA A 4 5.12 11.93 -18.61
CA ALA A 4 5.81 10.96 -17.76
C ALA A 4 6.49 11.64 -16.56
N LEU A 5 7.01 12.84 -16.76
CA LEU A 5 7.67 13.63 -15.72
C LEU A 5 6.65 14.20 -14.71
N VAL A 6 5.47 14.64 -15.19
CA VAL A 6 4.34 15.05 -14.34
C VAL A 6 3.78 13.85 -13.57
N MET A 7 3.69 12.67 -14.20
CA MET A 7 3.29 11.42 -13.53
C MET A 7 4.31 11.03 -12.45
N GLN A 8 5.61 11.15 -12.71
CA GLN A 8 6.65 10.92 -11.69
C GLN A 8 6.57 11.93 -10.53
N LEU A 9 6.25 13.19 -10.82
CA LEU A 9 6.10 14.21 -9.78
C LEU A 9 4.90 13.93 -8.87
N LEU A 10 3.79 13.47 -9.45
CA LEU A 10 2.57 13.12 -8.71
C LEU A 10 2.73 11.85 -7.86
N LEU A 11 3.58 10.90 -8.26
CA LEU A 11 3.98 9.76 -7.41
C LEU A 11 4.72 10.21 -6.14
N LEU A 12 5.46 11.32 -6.23
CA LEU A 12 6.28 11.83 -5.14
C LEU A 12 5.48 12.66 -4.12
N VAL A 13 4.40 13.31 -4.57
CA VAL A 13 3.56 14.21 -3.75
C VAL A 13 2.50 13.47 -2.93
N GLY A 14 2.30 12.17 -3.20
CA GLY A 14 1.73 11.16 -2.28
C GLY A 14 0.75 11.65 -1.21
N SER A 15 -0.53 11.76 -1.55
CA SER A 15 -1.58 12.00 -0.54
C SER A 15 -2.90 11.25 -0.75
N GLY A 16 -3.07 10.49 -1.83
CA GLY A 16 -4.33 9.79 -2.10
C GLY A 16 -4.16 8.41 -2.73
N VAL A 17 -4.81 7.40 -2.12
CA VAL A 17 -4.89 6.00 -2.59
C VAL A 17 -5.35 5.91 -4.07
N TRP A 18 -6.32 6.74 -4.43
CA TRP A 18 -6.86 6.82 -5.80
C TRP A 18 -5.88 7.43 -6.81
N MET A 19 -5.07 8.39 -6.37
CA MET A 19 -4.03 8.97 -7.22
C MET A 19 -3.01 7.90 -7.59
N HIS A 20 -2.55 7.12 -6.60
CA HIS A 20 -1.70 5.96 -6.90
C HIS A 20 -2.37 4.99 -7.87
N MET A 21 -3.64 4.61 -7.69
CA MET A 21 -4.32 3.66 -8.59
C MET A 21 -4.52 4.15 -10.03
N LEU A 22 -4.59 5.47 -10.27
CA LEU A 22 -4.80 6.04 -11.60
C LEU A 22 -3.50 6.30 -12.37
N LEU A 23 -2.33 6.22 -11.71
CA LEU A 23 -1.04 6.40 -12.35
C LEU A 23 -0.54 5.10 -13.01
N ALA A 24 -0.06 5.18 -14.25
CA ALA A 24 0.45 4.02 -15.00
C ALA A 24 1.57 3.24 -14.28
N GLY A 25 2.29 3.87 -13.34
CA GLY A 25 3.29 3.20 -12.51
C GLY A 25 2.71 2.20 -11.49
N SER A 26 1.50 2.44 -10.97
CA SER A 26 0.86 1.50 -10.05
C SER A 26 0.28 0.27 -10.75
N ALA A 27 -0.09 0.39 -12.03
CA ALA A 27 -0.51 -0.75 -12.84
C ALA A 27 0.61 -1.79 -12.96
N PHE A 28 1.88 -1.36 -12.95
CA PHE A 28 3.04 -2.26 -12.89
C PHE A 28 3.24 -2.88 -11.50
N GLN A 29 2.95 -2.16 -10.42
CA GLN A 29 3.02 -2.70 -9.05
C GLN A 29 1.84 -3.61 -8.69
N GLY A 30 0.69 -3.49 -9.36
CA GLY A 30 -0.49 -4.35 -9.12
C GLY A 30 -0.24 -5.84 -9.40
N TRP A 31 0.75 -6.17 -10.24
CA TRP A 31 1.12 -7.56 -10.53
C TRP A 31 1.74 -8.28 -9.33
N TYR A 32 2.32 -7.55 -8.35
CA TYR A 32 2.85 -8.16 -7.12
C TYR A 32 1.76 -8.86 -6.29
N ALA A 33 0.52 -8.35 -6.35
CA ALA A 33 -0.61 -8.95 -5.65
C ALA A 33 -0.97 -10.36 -6.17
N LEU A 34 -0.55 -10.71 -7.39
CA LEU A 34 -0.74 -12.04 -7.97
C LEU A 34 0.22 -13.08 -7.38
N PHE A 35 1.36 -12.62 -6.85
CA PHE A 35 2.43 -13.46 -6.29
C PHE A 35 2.42 -13.50 -4.76
N THR A 36 1.52 -12.77 -4.10
CA THR A 36 1.33 -12.87 -2.64
C THR A 36 0.31 -13.96 -2.28
N PRO A 37 0.55 -14.73 -1.20
CA PRO A 37 -0.25 -15.91 -0.82
C PRO A 37 -1.72 -15.64 -0.48
N HIS A 38 -2.10 -14.37 -0.26
CA HIS A 38 -3.50 -13.93 -0.22
C HIS A 38 -3.77 -13.05 -1.45
N PRO A 39 -4.41 -13.57 -2.51
CA PRO A 39 -4.63 -12.81 -3.73
C PRO A 39 -5.67 -11.71 -3.49
N TYR A 40 -5.26 -10.46 -3.67
CA TYR A 40 -6.12 -9.29 -3.58
C TYR A 40 -6.45 -8.79 -5.00
N TYR A 41 -7.69 -9.02 -5.45
CA TYR A 41 -8.12 -8.69 -6.83
C TYR A 41 -8.56 -7.23 -7.03
N GLY A 42 -8.87 -6.50 -5.94
CA GLY A 42 -9.38 -5.12 -6.00
C GLY A 42 -8.44 -4.16 -6.76
N PRO A 43 -7.15 -4.06 -6.38
CA PRO A 43 -6.19 -3.21 -7.09
C PRO A 43 -5.98 -3.63 -8.55
N LEU A 44 -6.10 -4.92 -8.85
CA LEU A 44 -5.88 -5.48 -10.19
C LEU A 44 -7.00 -5.09 -11.16
N VAL A 45 -8.26 -5.16 -10.71
CA VAL A 45 -9.43 -4.73 -11.50
C VAL A 45 -9.32 -3.23 -11.83
N ILE A 46 -8.91 -2.42 -10.86
CA ILE A 46 -8.76 -0.97 -11.05
C ILE A 46 -7.62 -0.69 -12.03
N ALA A 47 -6.48 -1.37 -11.92
CA ALA A 47 -5.37 -1.24 -12.88
C ALA A 47 -5.78 -1.64 -14.32
N CYS A 48 -6.58 -2.70 -14.48
CA CYS A 48 -7.12 -3.10 -15.78
C CYS A 48 -8.05 -2.04 -16.37
N LEU A 49 -8.98 -1.49 -15.57
CA LEU A 49 -9.90 -0.44 -16.02
C LEU A 49 -9.15 0.83 -16.43
N VAL A 50 -8.19 1.27 -15.63
CA VAL A 50 -7.35 2.44 -15.93
C VAL A 50 -6.56 2.23 -17.23
N SER A 51 -6.01 1.04 -17.43
CA SER A 51 -5.29 0.69 -18.66
C SER A 51 -6.22 0.74 -19.88
N LEU A 52 -7.43 0.19 -19.78
CA LEU A 52 -8.43 0.24 -20.86
C LEU A 52 -8.87 1.68 -21.18
N ILE A 53 -9.04 2.53 -20.16
CA ILE A 53 -9.37 3.95 -20.35
C ILE A 53 -8.23 4.66 -21.10
N TRP A 54 -6.97 4.41 -20.74
CA TRP A 54 -5.84 5.02 -21.44
C TRP A 54 -5.65 4.49 -22.86
N ILE A 55 -5.86 3.20 -23.09
CA ILE A 55 -5.82 2.62 -24.44
C ILE A 55 -6.89 3.25 -25.32
N THR A 56 -8.13 3.37 -24.82
CA THR A 56 -9.23 4.00 -25.57
C THR A 56 -8.97 5.49 -25.82
N ALA A 57 -8.43 6.22 -24.85
CA ALA A 57 -8.03 7.62 -25.04
C ALA A 57 -6.94 7.77 -26.11
N CYS A 58 -5.89 6.94 -26.08
CA CYS A 58 -4.82 6.98 -27.07
C CYS A 58 -5.31 6.60 -28.47
N LEU A 59 -6.17 5.59 -28.58
CA LEU A 59 -6.78 5.16 -29.85
C LEU A 59 -7.72 6.21 -30.41
N THR A 60 -8.55 6.84 -29.59
CA THR A 60 -9.46 7.91 -30.02
C THR A 60 -8.71 9.15 -30.48
N VAL A 61 -7.64 9.55 -29.77
CA VAL A 61 -6.76 10.66 -30.21
C VAL A 61 -6.09 10.32 -31.53
N SER A 62 -5.53 9.12 -31.67
CA SER A 62 -4.90 8.67 -32.92
C SER A 62 -5.89 8.66 -34.08
N TRP A 63 -7.09 8.13 -33.85
CA TRP A 63 -8.17 8.11 -34.84
C TRP A 63 -8.62 9.51 -35.25
N LEU A 64 -8.76 10.45 -34.31
CA LEU A 64 -9.13 11.84 -34.61
C LEU A 64 -8.04 12.58 -35.40
N ILE A 65 -6.76 12.29 -35.15
CA ILE A 65 -5.63 12.87 -35.90
C ILE A 65 -5.59 12.31 -37.32
N LEU A 66 -5.71 10.99 -37.47
CA LEU A 66 -5.64 10.32 -38.76
C LEU A 66 -6.85 10.66 -39.64
N ARG A 67 -8.07 10.65 -39.07
CA ARG A 67 -9.30 11.04 -39.81
C ARG A 67 -9.28 12.49 -40.29
N ARG A 68 -8.53 13.38 -39.63
CA ARG A 68 -8.34 14.77 -40.10
C ARG A 68 -7.34 14.87 -41.26
N ARG A 69 -6.46 13.88 -41.45
CA ARG A 69 -5.46 13.86 -42.53
C ARG A 69 -5.98 13.25 -43.82
N ASP A 70 -6.93 12.30 -43.74
CA ASP A 70 -7.43 11.58 -44.92
C ASP A 70 -8.36 12.40 -45.85
N PHE A 71 -8.63 13.67 -45.54
CA PHE A 71 -9.44 14.58 -46.38
C PHE A 71 -8.67 15.78 -46.95
N ALA A 72 -7.36 15.88 -46.79
CA ALA A 72 -6.57 17.02 -47.25
C ALA A 72 -5.66 16.64 -48.43
N GLY A 73 -6.18 16.66 -49.65
CA GLY A 73 -5.35 16.82 -50.85
C GLY A 73 -4.64 18.18 -50.81
N ALA A 74 -3.32 18.17 -51.05
CA ALA A 74 -2.37 19.30 -51.22
C ALA A 74 -2.39 20.48 -50.20
N PRO A 75 -1.22 20.99 -49.76
CA PRO A 75 -1.15 21.85 -48.58
C PRO A 75 -1.52 23.31 -48.89
N VAL A 76 -2.59 23.82 -48.26
CA VAL A 76 -2.70 25.26 -47.96
C VAL A 76 -2.23 25.43 -46.52
N ALA A 77 -1.12 26.13 -46.33
CA ALA A 77 -0.55 26.43 -45.01
C ALA A 77 -1.53 27.27 -44.18
N ARG A 78 -2.49 26.63 -43.50
CA ARG A 78 -3.20 27.27 -42.40
C ARG A 78 -2.18 27.47 -41.28
N ARG A 79 -1.89 28.74 -40.96
CA ARG A 79 -1.17 29.13 -39.74
C ARG A 79 -1.65 28.24 -38.61
N ALA A 80 -0.72 27.52 -37.99
CA ALA A 80 -0.98 26.74 -36.78
C ALA A 80 -1.36 27.73 -35.66
N GLY A 81 -2.63 28.14 -35.66
CA GLY A 81 -3.17 29.03 -34.65
C GLY A 81 -3.04 28.36 -33.30
N TRP A 82 -2.73 29.17 -32.29
CA TRP A 82 -2.63 28.79 -30.87
C TRP A 82 -3.81 27.96 -30.33
N VAL A 83 -4.90 27.87 -31.07
CA VAL A 83 -6.09 27.08 -30.77
C VAL A 83 -5.80 25.59 -30.51
N ILE A 84 -4.86 24.98 -31.25
CA ILE A 84 -4.51 23.55 -31.06
C ILE A 84 -3.74 23.33 -29.75
N PRO A 85 -2.61 24.02 -29.47
CA PRO A 85 -1.90 23.84 -28.20
C PRO A 85 -2.74 24.26 -26.99
N VAL A 86 -3.57 25.30 -27.11
CA VAL A 86 -4.49 25.72 -26.04
C VAL A 86 -5.53 24.64 -25.72
N ARG A 87 -6.13 24.01 -26.74
CA ARG A 87 -7.09 22.91 -26.51
C ARG A 87 -6.47 21.70 -25.85
N VAL A 88 -5.24 21.35 -26.24
CA VAL A 88 -4.48 20.26 -25.61
C VAL A 88 -4.16 20.59 -24.15
N ALA A 89 -3.71 21.82 -23.88
CA ALA A 89 -3.42 22.28 -22.53
C ALA A 89 -4.67 22.29 -21.63
N VAL A 90 -5.80 22.78 -22.14
CA VAL A 90 -7.08 22.79 -21.41
C VAL A 90 -7.58 21.36 -21.17
N GLY A 91 -7.48 20.48 -22.16
CA GLY A 91 -7.84 19.06 -21.99
C GLY A 91 -6.98 18.34 -20.95
N ALA A 92 -5.67 18.60 -20.96
CA ALA A 92 -4.76 18.06 -19.95
C ALA A 92 -5.04 18.62 -18.54
N ALA A 93 -5.30 19.93 -18.42
CA ALA A 93 -5.65 20.56 -17.16
C ALA A 93 -6.98 20.03 -16.59
N ALA A 94 -7.99 19.84 -17.44
CA ALA A 94 -9.28 19.26 -17.05
C ALA A 94 -9.13 17.81 -16.59
N LEU A 95 -8.31 17.00 -17.28
CA LEU A 95 -8.01 15.63 -16.87
C LEU A 95 -7.29 15.60 -15.51
N ILE A 96 -6.29 16.44 -15.30
CA ILE A 96 -5.56 16.55 -14.02
C ILE A 96 -6.50 16.98 -12.90
N ALA A 97 -7.36 17.98 -13.13
CA ALA A 97 -8.35 18.43 -12.16
C ALA A 97 -9.36 17.32 -11.83
N PHE A 98 -9.85 16.59 -12.84
CA PHE A 98 -10.76 15.47 -12.63
C PHE A 98 -10.10 14.34 -11.82
N LEU A 99 -8.86 13.97 -12.15
CA LEU A 99 -8.09 12.97 -11.40
C LEU A 99 -7.79 13.42 -9.97
N ALA A 100 -7.55 14.71 -9.72
CA ALA A 100 -7.37 15.26 -8.39
C ALA A 100 -8.65 15.24 -7.56
N ILE A 101 -9.80 15.56 -8.16
CA ILE A 101 -11.11 15.53 -7.48
C ILE A 101 -11.54 14.09 -7.19
N ALA A 102 -11.44 13.19 -8.18
CA ALA A 102 -11.69 11.76 -7.99
C ALA A 102 -10.71 11.14 -6.98
N GLY A 103 -9.48 11.67 -6.91
CA GLY A 103 -8.46 11.32 -5.93
C GLY A 103 -8.88 11.53 -4.47
N ASN A 104 -9.80 12.48 -4.24
CA ASN A 104 -10.32 12.85 -2.93
C ASN A 104 -11.65 12.14 -2.59
N TRP A 105 -12.16 11.29 -3.50
CA TRP A 105 -13.43 10.59 -3.37
C TRP A 105 -13.18 9.11 -3.07
N GLY A 106 -12.84 8.84 -1.81
CA GLY A 106 -12.84 7.48 -1.28
C GLY A 106 -12.57 7.47 0.22
N PRO A 107 -13.08 6.46 0.95
CA PRO A 107 -12.70 6.29 2.34
C PRO A 107 -11.17 6.24 2.42
N ALA A 108 -10.58 6.93 3.40
CA ALA A 108 -9.16 6.84 3.65
C ALA A 108 -8.85 5.38 3.99
N GLY A 109 -8.40 4.62 3.00
CA GLY A 109 -8.36 3.16 3.04
C GLY A 109 -7.42 2.58 4.10
N ASP A 110 -6.56 3.43 4.62
CA ASP A 110 -5.47 3.12 5.53
C ASP A 110 -5.76 3.75 6.90
N THR A 111 -6.75 3.22 7.60
CA THR A 111 -7.07 3.65 8.97
C THR A 111 -6.32 2.82 10.00
N ALA A 112 -6.15 3.41 11.19
CA ALA A 112 -5.60 2.71 12.35
C ALA A 112 -6.35 1.41 12.68
N ALA A 113 -7.65 1.34 12.41
CA ALA A 113 -8.47 0.15 12.66
C ALA A 113 -8.10 -1.01 11.72
N LYS A 114 -7.93 -0.73 10.42
CA LYS A 114 -7.53 -1.75 9.44
C LYS A 114 -6.11 -2.27 9.71
N LEU A 115 -5.20 -1.37 10.07
CA LEU A 115 -3.82 -1.74 10.44
C LEU A 115 -3.79 -2.64 11.70
N ARG A 116 -4.57 -2.30 12.74
CA ARG A 116 -4.72 -3.16 13.93
C ARG A 116 -5.27 -4.54 13.57
N ALA A 117 -6.31 -4.58 12.74
CA ALA A 117 -6.95 -5.82 12.33
C ALA A 117 -6.02 -6.76 11.52
N SER A 118 -5.02 -6.21 10.81
CA SER A 118 -4.04 -7.02 10.08
C SER A 118 -2.83 -7.41 10.93
N ILE A 119 -2.29 -6.48 11.74
CA ILE A 119 -1.03 -6.72 12.45
C ILE A 119 -1.21 -7.65 13.64
N GLN A 120 -2.33 -7.55 14.37
CA GLN A 120 -2.61 -8.36 15.56
C GLN A 120 -2.62 -9.88 15.28
N PRO A 121 -3.36 -10.41 14.28
CA PRO A 121 -3.31 -11.84 13.98
C PRO A 121 -1.96 -12.27 13.40
N THR A 122 -1.31 -11.40 12.63
CA THR A 122 0.03 -11.68 12.05
C THR A 122 1.06 -11.84 13.15
N PHE A 123 1.10 -10.91 14.11
CA PHE A 123 1.97 -10.99 15.28
C PHE A 123 1.71 -12.27 16.07
N ASN A 124 0.46 -12.57 16.39
CA ASN A 124 0.08 -13.80 17.10
C ASN A 124 0.64 -15.06 16.38
N ASN A 125 0.44 -15.19 15.07
CA ASN A 125 0.93 -16.34 14.30
C ASN A 125 2.47 -16.43 14.30
N LEU A 126 3.16 -15.30 14.15
CA LEU A 126 4.63 -15.24 14.14
C LEU A 126 5.23 -15.52 15.52
N THR A 127 4.57 -15.09 16.60
CA THR A 127 4.97 -15.44 17.97
C THR A 127 4.85 -16.94 18.17
N LEU A 128 3.73 -17.56 17.78
CA LEU A 128 3.57 -19.01 17.90
C LEU A 128 4.59 -19.78 17.05
N LEU A 129 4.91 -19.29 15.85
CA LEU A 129 5.98 -19.86 15.03
C LEU A 129 7.33 -19.78 15.75
N GLN A 130 7.68 -18.61 16.26
CA GLN A 130 8.93 -18.41 17.02
C GLN A 130 9.04 -19.38 18.21
N GLN A 131 7.95 -19.55 18.97
CA GLN A 131 7.96 -20.48 20.11
C GLN A 131 8.20 -21.93 19.67
N ARG A 132 7.65 -22.35 18.52
CA ARG A 132 7.90 -23.68 17.96
C ARG A 132 9.34 -23.85 17.49
N GLU A 133 9.92 -22.84 16.83
CA GLU A 133 11.33 -22.85 16.41
C GLU A 133 12.28 -22.94 17.63
N LEU A 134 11.90 -22.32 18.75
CA LEU A 134 12.62 -22.43 20.03
C LEU A 134 12.38 -23.77 20.76
N GLY A 135 11.64 -24.72 20.16
CA GLY A 135 11.37 -26.05 20.72
C GLY A 135 10.30 -26.07 21.81
N ARG A 136 9.53 -25.00 22.00
CA ARG A 136 8.45 -24.97 22.98
C ARG A 136 7.20 -25.62 22.41
N THR A 137 6.48 -26.35 23.27
CA THR A 137 5.22 -27.00 22.89
C THR A 137 4.08 -25.97 22.85
N VAL A 138 3.53 -25.75 21.65
CA VAL A 138 2.41 -24.84 21.43
C VAL A 138 1.15 -25.66 21.14
N ALA A 139 0.12 -25.52 21.97
CA ALA A 139 -1.16 -26.20 21.75
C ALA A 139 -1.76 -25.84 20.36
N PRO A 140 -2.39 -26.80 19.66
CA PRO A 140 -3.10 -26.50 18.43
C PRO A 140 -4.17 -25.42 18.68
N GLY A 141 -4.13 -24.33 17.91
CA GLY A 141 -5.08 -23.23 18.06
C GLY A 141 -4.82 -22.30 19.26
N ALA A 142 -3.64 -22.35 19.88
CA ALA A 142 -3.24 -21.35 20.87
C ALA A 142 -3.41 -19.93 20.33
N LYS A 143 -3.88 -19.01 21.16
CA LYS A 143 -4.03 -17.59 20.83
C LYS A 143 -3.46 -16.77 21.98
N LEU A 144 -2.65 -15.78 21.65
CA LEU A 144 -2.27 -14.75 22.59
C LEU A 144 -3.38 -13.71 22.71
N ASN A 145 -3.66 -13.27 23.94
CA ASN A 145 -4.47 -12.09 24.18
C ASN A 145 -3.56 -10.88 23.95
N VAL A 146 -3.76 -10.22 22.80
CA VAL A 146 -2.97 -9.06 22.40
C VAL A 146 -3.91 -7.88 22.22
N LEU A 147 -3.65 -6.77 22.88
CA LEU A 147 -4.29 -5.50 22.59
C LEU A 147 -3.34 -4.68 21.73
N THR A 148 -3.82 -4.18 20.59
CA THR A 148 -2.97 -3.41 19.69
C THR A 148 -3.46 -1.97 19.60
N ASN A 149 -2.55 -1.04 19.87
CA ASN A 149 -2.80 0.38 19.65
C ASN A 149 -1.88 0.92 18.56
N CYS A 150 -2.45 1.41 17.47
CA CYS A 150 -1.71 2.03 16.39
C CYS A 150 -2.05 3.52 16.31
N SER A 151 -1.02 4.36 16.26
CA SER A 151 -1.11 5.79 16.06
C SER A 151 -0.17 6.22 14.95
N ARG A 152 -0.63 7.10 14.07
CA ARG A 152 0.23 7.70 13.04
C ARG A 152 1.12 8.76 13.69
N ARG A 153 2.35 8.90 13.22
CA ARG A 153 3.27 9.94 13.72
C ARG A 153 2.86 11.35 13.29
N ALA A 154 2.00 11.45 12.26
CA ALA A 154 1.42 12.70 11.76
C ALA A 154 0.07 13.05 12.43
N SER A 155 -0.41 14.28 12.22
CA SER A 155 -1.63 14.82 12.87
C SER A 155 -2.94 14.19 12.42
N THR A 156 -3.00 13.59 11.22
CA THR A 156 -4.21 12.93 10.72
C THR A 156 -4.12 11.42 10.92
N PRO A 157 -5.08 10.76 11.60
CA PRO A 157 -5.03 9.33 11.93
C PRO A 157 -5.46 8.42 10.76
N ALA A 158 -5.11 8.81 9.54
CA ALA A 158 -5.46 8.08 8.32
C ALA A 158 -4.44 8.33 7.20
N GLY A 159 -4.30 7.34 6.32
CA GLY A 159 -3.47 7.42 5.12
C GLY A 159 -2.10 6.76 5.26
N PRO A 160 -1.35 6.68 4.15
CA PRO A 160 -0.01 6.10 4.11
C PRO A 160 1.00 6.94 4.90
N GLY A 161 2.14 6.33 5.24
CA GLY A 161 3.26 6.97 5.94
C GLY A 161 3.71 6.19 7.17
N ASP A 162 4.29 6.92 8.13
CA ASP A 162 4.88 6.32 9.33
C ASP A 162 3.88 6.22 10.48
N TRP A 163 3.73 5.00 10.97
CA TRP A 163 2.86 4.59 12.05
C TRP A 163 3.68 3.96 13.17
N ILE A 164 3.17 4.04 14.38
CA ILE A 164 3.71 3.34 15.54
C ILE A 164 2.59 2.45 16.04
N CYS A 165 2.86 1.16 16.16
CA CYS A 165 1.92 0.19 16.71
C CYS A 165 2.53 -0.45 17.96
N THR A 166 1.88 -0.27 19.10
CA THR A 166 2.23 -0.96 20.35
C THR A 166 1.30 -2.15 20.53
N LEU A 167 1.87 -3.33 20.69
CA LEU A 167 1.17 -4.58 20.97
C LEU A 167 1.40 -4.94 22.43
N ASP A 168 0.34 -4.86 23.22
CA ASP A 168 0.34 -5.24 24.62
C ASP A 168 -0.08 -6.70 24.73
N VAL A 169 0.89 -7.56 25.05
CA VAL A 169 0.65 -8.99 25.24
C VAL A 169 0.27 -9.27 26.69
N PHE A 170 -0.86 -9.93 26.89
CA PHE A 170 -1.36 -10.32 28.20
C PHE A 170 -1.06 -11.79 28.44
N ILE A 171 -0.18 -12.07 29.41
CA ILE A 171 0.16 -13.42 29.83
C ILE A 171 -0.64 -13.74 31.11
N PRO A 172 -1.54 -14.74 31.09
CA PRO A 172 -2.26 -15.12 32.29
C PRO A 172 -1.30 -15.81 33.27
N GLN A 173 -0.91 -15.14 34.35
CA GLN A 173 -0.19 -15.74 35.47
C GLN A 173 -1.16 -16.14 36.58
N PRO A 174 -1.09 -17.38 37.11
CA PRO A 174 -1.89 -17.77 38.26
C PRO A 174 -1.57 -16.89 39.47
N GLY A 175 -2.56 -16.13 39.96
CA GLY A 175 -2.46 -15.34 41.19
C GLY A 175 -1.89 -13.92 41.05
N ALA A 176 -1.55 -13.46 39.84
CA ALA A 176 -1.12 -12.09 39.61
C ALA A 176 -2.30 -11.25 39.08
N VAL A 177 -2.77 -10.31 39.90
CA VAL A 177 -3.69 -9.24 39.50
C VAL A 177 -3.02 -7.92 39.89
N PRO A 178 -2.78 -6.97 38.96
CA PRO A 178 -3.17 -6.98 37.55
C PRO A 178 -2.29 -7.89 36.67
N PHE A 179 -2.80 -8.24 35.48
CA PHE A 179 -2.06 -8.97 34.45
C PHE A 179 -0.77 -8.23 34.10
N ASP A 180 0.35 -8.95 33.98
CA ASP A 180 1.61 -8.35 33.54
C ASP A 180 1.50 -8.05 32.03
N GLN A 181 1.56 -6.76 31.69
CA GLN A 181 1.48 -6.28 30.31
C GLN A 181 2.89 -6.12 29.78
N THR A 182 3.19 -6.80 28.67
CA THR A 182 4.47 -6.64 27.97
C THR A 182 4.25 -5.83 26.69
N PRO A 183 4.51 -4.50 26.71
CA PRO A 183 4.35 -3.66 25.53
C PRO A 183 5.49 -3.90 24.55
N VAL A 184 5.13 -4.27 23.31
CA VAL A 184 6.08 -4.43 22.19
C VAL A 184 5.75 -3.38 21.14
N THR A 185 6.66 -2.44 20.93
CA THR A 185 6.44 -1.34 19.98
C THR A 185 7.11 -1.63 18.63
N TYR A 186 6.34 -1.49 17.56
CA TYR A 186 6.79 -1.57 16.19
C TYR A 186 6.68 -0.22 15.49
N ASP A 187 7.74 0.17 14.78
CA ASP A 187 7.70 1.22 13.78
C ASP A 187 7.18 0.62 12.47
N VAL A 188 6.11 1.20 11.94
CA VAL A 188 5.37 0.66 10.80
C VAL A 188 5.37 1.66 9.65
N SER A 189 5.93 1.26 8.52
CA SER A 189 5.84 2.01 7.27
C SER A 189 4.70 1.45 6.43
N LEU A 190 3.61 2.22 6.30
CA LEU A 190 2.41 1.85 5.56
C LEU A 190 2.39 2.53 4.19
N GLN A 191 2.31 1.72 3.15
CA GLN A 191 2.21 2.18 1.76
C GLN A 191 0.75 2.41 1.35
N SER A 192 0.54 3.24 0.32
CA SER A 192 -0.79 3.58 -0.21
C SER A 192 -1.54 2.41 -0.86
N ASN A 193 -0.89 1.25 -1.01
CA ASN A 193 -1.48 0.01 -1.51
C ASN A 193 -2.02 -0.89 -0.37
N GLY A 194 -1.98 -0.45 0.89
CA GLY A 194 -2.40 -1.23 2.05
C GLY A 194 -1.37 -2.26 2.54
N CYS A 195 -0.17 -2.30 1.96
CA CYS A 195 0.95 -3.12 2.44
C CYS A 195 1.81 -2.33 3.42
N TYR A 196 2.30 -3.02 4.45
CA TYR A 196 3.16 -2.44 5.47
C TYR A 196 4.38 -3.31 5.79
N LYS A 197 5.43 -2.62 6.23
CA LYS A 197 6.59 -3.20 6.88
C LYS A 197 6.62 -2.69 8.32
N ALA A 198 6.62 -3.59 9.29
CA ALA A 198 6.69 -3.29 10.71
C ALA A 198 8.01 -3.85 11.27
N GLU A 199 8.81 -3.01 11.92
CA GLU A 199 10.08 -3.40 12.53
C GLU A 199 10.13 -2.99 14.00
N SER A 200 10.74 -3.83 14.83
CA SER A 200 10.88 -3.57 16.27
C SER A 200 12.36 -3.59 16.67
N PRO A 201 12.79 -2.71 17.58
CA PRO A 201 14.14 -2.75 18.12
C PRO A 201 14.48 -4.11 18.76
N PRO A 202 15.75 -4.55 18.72
CA PRO A 202 16.17 -5.81 19.33
C PRO A 202 15.93 -5.91 20.84
N SER A 203 15.78 -4.77 21.52
CA SER A 203 15.47 -4.70 22.96
C SER A 203 14.12 -5.31 23.31
N PHE A 204 13.16 -5.31 22.37
CA PHE A 204 11.82 -5.85 22.62
C PHE A 204 11.65 -7.28 22.06
N VAL A 205 12.19 -7.54 20.87
CA VAL A 205 11.90 -8.78 20.12
C VAL A 205 13.11 -9.71 19.96
N GLY A 206 14.27 -9.30 20.46
CA GLY A 206 15.53 -10.00 20.26
C GLY A 206 16.22 -9.66 18.94
N GLN A 207 17.37 -10.28 18.69
CA GLN A 207 18.17 -10.05 17.49
C GLN A 207 17.45 -10.52 16.22
N GLN A 208 17.92 -10.06 15.06
CA GLN A 208 17.41 -10.47 13.74
C GLN A 208 17.50 -11.98 13.52
N THR A 209 18.47 -12.64 14.15
CA THR A 209 18.61 -14.09 14.12
C THR A 209 18.49 -14.68 15.52
N MET A 210 17.95 -15.88 15.59
CA MET A 210 17.84 -16.68 16.82
C MET A 210 18.38 -18.09 16.56
N LYS A 211 18.69 -18.82 17.64
CA LYS A 211 19.01 -20.23 17.54
C LYS A 211 17.73 -21.04 17.69
N ASP A 212 17.47 -21.94 16.74
CA ASP A 212 16.38 -22.90 16.87
C ASP A 212 16.71 -23.98 17.92
N SER A 213 15.76 -24.87 18.20
CA SER A 213 15.95 -26.00 19.12
C SER A 213 17.02 -27.01 18.70
N ALA A 214 17.39 -27.03 17.43
CA ALA A 214 18.46 -27.88 16.89
C ALA A 214 19.84 -27.17 16.92
N GLY A 215 19.89 -25.90 17.35
CA GLY A 215 21.10 -25.09 17.42
C GLY A 215 21.45 -24.34 16.12
N ASN A 216 20.62 -24.45 15.07
CA ASN A 216 20.83 -23.73 13.81
C ASN A 216 20.46 -22.25 13.95
N GLN A 217 21.13 -21.41 13.18
CA GLN A 217 20.83 -19.99 13.12
C GLN A 217 19.67 -19.75 12.14
N VAL A 218 18.53 -19.30 12.67
CA VAL A 218 17.32 -19.01 11.90
C VAL A 218 16.94 -17.54 12.04
N VAL A 219 16.21 -17.01 11.04
CA VAL A 219 15.71 -15.63 11.10
C VAL A 219 14.62 -15.54 12.15
N ASN A 220 14.71 -14.53 13.01
CA ASN A 220 13.68 -14.24 14.00
C ASN A 220 12.44 -13.66 13.30
N PRO A 221 11.30 -14.38 13.28
CA PRO A 221 10.11 -13.93 12.58
C PRO A 221 9.48 -12.66 13.17
N LEU A 222 9.82 -12.30 14.41
CA LEU A 222 9.30 -11.09 15.08
C LEU A 222 10.14 -9.84 14.81
N PHE A 223 11.33 -9.97 14.22
CA PHE A 223 12.22 -8.83 13.98
C PHE A 223 11.64 -7.85 12.94
N VAL A 224 11.11 -8.39 11.84
CA VAL A 224 10.37 -7.63 10.83
C VAL A 224 9.12 -8.40 10.44
N ILE A 225 7.98 -7.72 10.50
CA ILE A 225 6.67 -8.25 10.12
C ILE A 225 6.25 -7.55 8.84
N TYR A 226 5.89 -8.34 7.83
CA TYR A 226 5.28 -7.86 6.60
C TYR A 226 3.83 -8.29 6.55
N GLY A 227 2.97 -7.41 6.07
CA GLY A 227 1.56 -7.72 5.86
C GLY A 227 0.93 -6.79 4.84
N CYS A 228 -0.21 -7.20 4.33
CA CYS A 228 -1.05 -6.38 3.47
C CYS A 228 -2.51 -6.58 3.86
N PHE A 229 -3.30 -5.51 3.78
CA PHE A 229 -4.74 -5.55 3.92
C PHE A 229 -5.41 -4.80 2.76
N ASN A 230 -6.71 -5.02 2.58
CA ASN A 230 -7.46 -4.32 1.54
C ASN A 230 -7.72 -2.86 1.96
N PRO A 231 -7.17 -1.86 1.24
CA PRO A 231 -7.44 -0.46 1.53
C PRO A 231 -8.88 -0.07 1.20
N LEU A 232 -9.58 -0.80 0.32
CA LEU A 232 -10.99 -0.55 -0.02
C LEU A 232 -11.94 -1.01 1.09
#